data_AF-A0A0U1PD73-F1
#
_entry.id   AF-A0A0U1PD73-F1
#
_cell.length_a   1.000
_cell.length_b   1.000
_cell.length_c   1.000
_cell.angle_alpha   90.00
_cell.angle_beta   90.00
_cell.angle_gamma   90.00
#
_symmetry.space_group_name_H-M   'P 1'
#
loop_
_entity.id
_entity.type
_entity.pdbx_description
1 polymer ?
#
loop_
_entity_poly.entity_id
_entity_poly.type
_entity_poly.pdbx_seq_one_letter_code
_entity_poly.pdbx_strand_id
1 'polypeptide(L)'
;MMRPLSLLAALLLLTTTALPLRAAEDPGLYDGEAPVADTSDAQRDQAFDAALAQVLVKLSGDRDVAVRPGVADALAQASTLVQQYQYRKDAATGALRLEAHFDPAAVRRLAGSLKLAVWPG
;
A
#
# COMPACT_ATOMS: atom_id res chain seq x y z
N MET A 1 18.00 -62.96 22.52
CA MET A 1 16.94 -61.96 22.82
C MET A 1 16.95 -60.89 21.72
N MET A 2 15.90 -60.89 20.90
CA MET A 2 15.24 -59.74 20.24
C MET A 2 16.05 -58.82 19.29
N ARG A 3 15.81 -59.01 17.97
CA ARG A 3 15.88 -58.01 16.88
C ARG A 3 14.84 -56.89 17.15
N PRO A 4 14.60 -55.89 16.29
CA PRO A 4 15.37 -55.16 15.26
C PRO A 4 15.25 -53.62 15.47
N LEU A 5 16.16 -52.77 15.00
CA LEU A 5 15.84 -51.33 14.90
C LEU A 5 16.50 -50.67 13.68
N SER A 6 16.28 -51.28 12.51
CA SER A 6 16.33 -50.66 11.18
C SER A 6 15.26 -49.54 11.01
N LEU A 7 15.04 -48.72 12.03
CA LEU A 7 14.01 -47.67 12.08
C LEU A 7 14.58 -46.27 12.29
N LEU A 8 15.91 -46.09 12.28
CA LEU A 8 16.49 -44.74 12.14
C LEU A 8 16.56 -44.28 10.67
N ALA A 9 16.09 -45.08 9.73
CA ALA A 9 15.98 -44.75 8.31
C ALA A 9 14.58 -44.21 7.92
N ALA A 10 13.66 -44.01 8.87
CA ALA A 10 12.25 -43.72 8.57
C ALA A 10 11.68 -42.44 9.21
N LEU A 11 12.50 -41.61 9.87
CA LEU A 11 12.06 -40.32 10.43
C LEU A 11 12.87 -39.13 9.89
N LEU A 12 13.35 -39.25 8.65
CA LEU A 12 13.91 -38.15 7.87
C LEU A 12 12.94 -37.80 6.73
N LEU A 13 11.65 -37.75 7.03
CA LEU A 13 10.60 -37.41 6.08
C LEU A 13 9.71 -36.32 6.69
N LEU A 14 9.68 -35.17 6.01
CA LEU A 14 8.73 -34.08 6.12
C LEU A 14 9.00 -33.02 7.22
N THR A 15 10.18 -32.40 7.19
CA THR A 15 10.23 -30.96 7.50
C THR A 15 9.87 -30.18 6.24
N THR A 16 8.58 -30.17 5.89
CA THR A 16 8.07 -29.21 4.91
C THR A 16 8.17 -27.82 5.52
N THR A 17 9.28 -27.15 5.28
CA THR A 17 9.38 -25.71 5.50
C THR A 17 8.38 -25.06 4.56
N ALA A 18 7.19 -24.75 5.10
CA ALA A 18 6.24 -23.86 4.45
C ALA A 18 6.95 -22.51 4.30
N LEU A 19 7.57 -22.28 3.14
CA LEU A 19 8.01 -20.96 2.75
C LEU A 19 6.75 -20.08 2.81
N PRO A 20 6.70 -19.01 3.62
CA PRO A 20 5.61 -18.08 3.52
C PRO A 20 5.65 -17.54 2.09
N LEU A 21 4.66 -17.94 1.27
CA LEU A 21 4.32 -17.23 0.05
C LEU A 21 3.95 -15.82 0.50
N ARG A 22 4.95 -14.94 0.55
CA ARG A 22 4.73 -13.51 0.56
C ARG A 22 4.05 -13.25 -0.78
N ALA A 23 2.72 -13.13 -0.74
CA ALA A 23 1.97 -12.56 -1.84
C ALA A 23 2.70 -11.28 -2.23
N ALA A 24 3.23 -11.23 -3.45
CA ALA A 24 3.82 -10.02 -3.97
C ALA A 24 2.67 -9.02 -4.05
N GLU A 25 2.57 -8.12 -3.08
CA GLU A 25 1.67 -6.97 -3.17
C GLU A 25 2.01 -6.26 -4.48
N ASP A 26 0.98 -5.99 -5.29
CA ASP A 26 1.13 -5.32 -6.58
C ASP A 26 1.96 -4.02 -6.39
N PRO A 27 3.18 -3.94 -6.95
CA PRO A 27 4.05 -2.79 -6.75
C PRO A 27 3.40 -1.58 -7.41
N GLY A 28 2.78 -0.71 -6.61
CA GLY A 28 2.03 0.44 -7.08
C GLY A 28 0.62 0.58 -6.52
N LEU A 29 0.08 -0.43 -5.84
CA LEU A 29 -1.28 -0.38 -5.29
C LEU A 29 -1.43 0.72 -4.23
N TYR A 30 -0.39 0.92 -3.41
CA TYR A 30 -0.32 1.90 -2.33
C TYR A 30 0.50 3.13 -2.68
N ASP A 31 0.74 3.34 -3.98
CA ASP A 31 1.50 4.47 -4.50
C ASP A 31 0.53 5.44 -5.18
N GLY A 32 0.70 6.73 -4.93
CA GLY A 32 -0.08 7.78 -5.58
C GLY A 32 0.82 8.92 -6.02
N GLU A 33 0.42 9.65 -7.05
CA GLU A 33 1.18 10.80 -7.52
C GLU A 33 0.31 12.02 -7.79
N ALA A 34 0.84 13.21 -7.50
CA ALA A 34 0.14 14.46 -7.74
C ALA A 34 1.08 15.54 -8.28
N PRO A 35 0.61 16.39 -9.21
CA PRO A 35 1.36 17.57 -9.63
C PRO A 35 1.49 18.56 -8.47
N VAL A 36 2.65 19.19 -8.37
CA VAL A 36 2.93 20.24 -7.38
C VAL A 36 3.51 21.46 -8.08
N ALA A 37 3.14 22.65 -7.60
CA ALA A 37 3.72 23.90 -8.10
C ALA A 37 5.17 24.07 -7.62
N ASP A 38 5.45 23.64 -6.40
CA ASP A 38 6.75 23.73 -5.74
C ASP A 38 6.90 22.64 -4.66
N THR A 39 7.98 22.70 -3.88
CA THR A 39 8.29 21.75 -2.80
C THR A 39 7.94 22.29 -1.41
N SER A 40 7.06 23.28 -1.31
CA SER A 40 6.59 23.79 -0.01
C SER A 40 5.78 22.74 0.74
N ASP A 41 5.71 22.87 2.06
CA ASP A 41 4.94 21.96 2.91
C ASP A 41 3.45 21.97 2.53
N ALA A 42 2.88 23.14 2.23
CA ALA A 42 1.47 23.27 1.82
C ALA A 42 1.18 22.51 0.52
N GLN A 43 2.04 22.66 -0.50
CA GLN A 43 1.89 21.91 -1.75
C GLN A 43 2.12 20.41 -1.56
N ARG A 44 3.03 20.03 -0.67
CA ARG A 44 3.30 18.64 -0.33
C ARG A 44 2.10 17.98 0.33
N ASP A 45 1.49 18.64 1.31
CA ASP A 45 0.34 18.11 2.04
C ASP A 45 -0.87 17.95 1.10
N GLN A 46 -1.14 18.96 0.25
CA GLN A 46 -2.16 18.83 -0.80
C GLN A 46 -1.89 17.68 -1.78
N ALA A 47 -0.62 17.45 -2.12
CA ALA A 47 -0.23 16.34 -2.97
C ALA A 47 -0.42 14.98 -2.29
N PHE A 48 -0.18 14.89 -0.98
CA PHE A 48 -0.47 13.67 -0.22
C PHE A 48 -1.97 13.38 -0.17
N ASP A 49 -2.81 14.38 0.04
CA ASP A 49 -4.27 14.23 0.03
C ASP A 49 -4.74 13.69 -1.34
N ALA A 50 -4.24 14.28 -2.43
CA ALA A 50 -4.56 13.85 -3.79
C ALA A 50 -4.02 12.44 -4.11
N ALA A 51 -2.80 12.12 -3.67
CA ALA A 51 -2.18 10.81 -3.87
C ALA A 51 -2.93 9.72 -3.09
N LEU A 52 -3.36 9.99 -1.85
CA LEU A 52 -4.14 9.03 -1.06
C LEU A 52 -5.51 8.79 -1.69
N ALA A 53 -6.15 9.82 -2.24
CA ALA A 53 -7.41 9.65 -2.97
C ALA A 53 -7.24 8.65 -4.14
N GLN A 54 -6.16 8.75 -4.91
CA GLN A 54 -5.87 7.79 -5.98
C GLN A 54 -5.68 6.36 -5.45
N VAL A 55 -4.98 6.19 -4.33
CA VAL A 55 -4.80 4.89 -3.69
C VAL A 55 -6.14 4.31 -3.23
N LEU A 56 -7.02 5.12 -2.64
CA LEU A 56 -8.36 4.68 -2.24
C LEU A 56 -9.22 4.27 -3.45
N VAL A 57 -9.10 4.97 -4.59
CA VAL A 57 -9.75 4.57 -5.85
C VAL A 57 -9.23 3.21 -6.31
N LYS A 58 -7.91 3.01 -6.29
CA LYS A 58 -7.29 1.72 -6.68
C LYS A 58 -7.75 0.57 -5.78
N LEU A 59 -7.82 0.80 -4.46
CA LEU A 59 -8.25 -0.22 -3.50
C LEU A 59 -9.74 -0.57 -3.61
N SER A 60 -10.58 0.43 -3.87
CA SER A 60 -12.04 0.27 -3.84
C SER A 60 -12.68 0.01 -5.21
N GLY A 61 -11.97 0.34 -6.29
CA GLY A 61 -12.53 0.38 -7.64
C GLY A 61 -13.53 1.53 -7.86
N ASP A 62 -13.78 2.36 -6.86
CA ASP A 62 -14.75 3.45 -6.89
C ASP A 62 -14.06 4.78 -7.21
N ARG A 63 -14.34 5.34 -8.39
CA ARG A 63 -13.77 6.63 -8.83
C ARG A 63 -14.30 7.82 -8.03
N ASP A 64 -15.46 7.66 -7.40
CA ASP A 64 -16.12 8.70 -6.61
C ASP A 64 -15.84 8.54 -5.11
N VAL A 65 -14.85 7.72 -4.73
CA VAL A 65 -14.49 7.48 -3.33
C VAL A 65 -14.19 8.78 -2.57
N ALA A 66 -13.56 9.76 -3.23
CA ALA A 66 -13.15 11.02 -2.61
C ALA A 66 -14.32 11.90 -2.17
N VAL A 67 -15.50 11.76 -2.79
CA VAL A 67 -16.70 12.54 -2.43
C VAL A 67 -17.57 11.84 -1.39
N ARG A 68 -17.19 10.64 -0.95
CA ARG A 68 -17.97 9.90 0.04
C ARG A 68 -17.87 10.57 1.43
N PRO A 69 -18.94 10.54 2.22
CA PRO A 69 -18.94 11.10 3.57
C PRO A 69 -17.79 10.53 4.42
N GLY A 70 -17.04 11.40 5.09
CA GLY A 70 -15.91 11.03 5.95
C GLY A 70 -14.58 10.78 5.22
N VAL A 71 -14.56 10.71 3.89
CA VAL A 71 -13.31 10.53 3.14
C VAL A 71 -12.47 11.81 3.14
N ALA A 72 -13.09 13.00 3.07
CA ALA A 72 -12.36 14.26 3.13
C ALA A 72 -11.52 14.41 4.42
N ASP A 73 -12.08 14.05 5.57
CA ASP A 73 -11.37 14.10 6.86
C ASP A 73 -10.24 13.06 6.95
N ALA A 74 -10.42 11.92 6.26
CA ALA A 74 -9.40 10.89 6.13
C ALA A 74 -8.26 11.34 5.20
N LEU A 75 -8.58 12.02 4.10
CA LEU A 75 -7.59 12.58 3.18
C LEU A 75 -6.74 13.64 3.87
N ALA A 76 -7.31 14.50 4.70
CA ALA A 76 -6.56 15.52 5.45
C ALA A 76 -5.50 14.93 6.42
N GLN A 77 -5.55 13.62 6.70
CA GLN A 77 -4.57 12.90 7.52
C GLN A 77 -3.56 12.11 6.67
N ALA A 78 -3.56 12.28 5.34
CA ALA A 78 -2.75 11.51 4.40
C ALA A 78 -1.26 11.56 4.73
N SER A 79 -0.74 12.72 5.15
CA SER A 79 0.66 12.92 5.53
C SER A 79 1.13 11.94 6.63
N THR A 80 0.25 11.54 7.53
CA THR A 80 0.55 10.58 8.61
C THR A 80 0.66 9.13 8.13
N LEU A 81 0.14 8.85 6.93
CA LEU A 81 0.11 7.52 6.33
C LEU A 81 1.25 7.32 5.33
N VAL A 82 1.98 8.38 4.98
CA VAL A 82 3.11 8.33 4.04
C VAL A 82 4.31 7.65 4.71
N GLN A 83 4.85 6.62 4.08
CA GLN A 83 6.12 6.03 4.47
C GLN A 83 7.31 6.67 3.74
N GLN A 84 7.15 6.92 2.45
CA GLN A 84 8.18 7.48 1.60
C GLN A 84 7.55 8.40 0.56
N TYR A 85 8.29 9.42 0.14
CA TYR A 85 7.88 10.25 -0.98
C TYR A 85 9.10 10.74 -1.74
N GLN A 86 8.90 11.08 -3.01
CA GLN A 86 9.93 11.67 -3.84
C GLN A 86 9.35 12.70 -4.79
N TYR A 87 10.15 13.70 -5.12
CA TYR A 87 9.82 14.66 -6.17
C TYR A 87 10.44 14.20 -7.48
N ARG A 88 9.63 14.19 -8.54
CA ARG A 88 10.08 13.93 -9.90
C ARG A 88 9.77 15.12 -10.77
N LYS A 89 10.74 15.53 -11.57
CA LYS A 89 10.56 16.54 -12.59
C LYS A 89 10.47 15.86 -13.95
N ASP A 90 9.38 16.12 -14.66
CA ASP A 90 9.22 15.63 -16.02
C ASP A 90 10.24 16.34 -16.94
N ALA A 91 11.02 15.55 -17.70
CA ALA A 91 12.11 16.08 -18.51
C ALA A 91 11.63 16.86 -19.74
N ALA A 92 10.42 16.57 -20.25
CA ALA A 92 9.89 17.20 -21.46
C ALA A 92 9.13 18.51 -21.15
N THR A 93 8.36 18.53 -20.07
CA THR A 93 7.48 19.63 -19.68
C THR A 93 8.06 20.48 -18.56
N GLY A 94 9.04 19.95 -17.81
CA GLY A 94 9.55 20.57 -16.59
C GLY A 94 8.58 20.53 -15.41
N ALA A 95 7.43 19.87 -15.55
CA ALA A 95 6.42 19.78 -14.50
C ALA A 95 6.94 19.00 -13.29
N LEU A 96 6.68 19.51 -12.09
CA LEU A 96 7.04 18.85 -10.85
C LEU A 96 5.87 17.98 -10.36
N ARG A 97 6.19 16.74 -9.99
CA ARG A 97 5.26 15.80 -9.37
C ARG A 97 5.83 15.29 -8.07
N LEU A 98 4.94 15.03 -7.14
CA LEU A 98 5.22 14.27 -5.94
C LEU A 98 4.65 12.87 -6.12
N GLU A 99 5.47 11.86 -5.85
CA GLU A 99 5.02 10.48 -5.68
C GLU A 99 5.12 10.13 -4.20
N ALA A 100 4.05 9.55 -3.65
CA ALA A 100 3.96 9.10 -2.28
C ALA A 100 3.70 7.59 -2.23
N HIS A 101 4.45 6.91 -1.38
CA HIS A 101 4.25 5.53 -0.99
C HIS A 101 3.63 5.50 0.41
N PHE A 102 2.44 4.94 0.53
CA PHE A 102 1.68 4.89 1.78
C PHE A 102 1.89 3.57 2.52
N ASP A 103 1.69 3.57 3.85
CA ASP A 103 1.66 2.35 4.67
C ASP A 103 0.45 1.47 4.28
N PRO A 104 0.68 0.26 3.73
CA PRO A 104 -0.41 -0.62 3.31
C PRO A 104 -1.36 -1.01 4.44
N ALA A 105 -0.84 -1.27 5.65
CA ALA A 105 -1.64 -1.63 6.80
C ALA A 105 -2.46 -0.43 7.31
N ALA A 106 -1.88 0.76 7.34
CA ALA A 106 -2.58 1.97 7.76
C ALA A 106 -3.69 2.35 6.76
N VAL A 107 -3.41 2.31 5.46
CA VAL A 107 -4.41 2.57 4.41
C VAL A 107 -5.53 1.54 4.44
N ARG A 108 -5.24 0.25 4.61
CA ARG A 108 -6.29 -0.79 4.72
C ARG A 108 -7.18 -0.58 5.95
N ARG A 109 -6.59 -0.23 7.10
CA ARG A 109 -7.37 0.13 8.31
C ARG A 109 -8.27 1.33 8.06
N LEU A 110 -7.73 2.37 7.41
CA LEU A 110 -8.50 3.56 7.05
C LEU A 110 -9.67 3.20 6.12
N ALA A 111 -9.41 2.47 5.03
CA ALA A 111 -10.43 2.03 4.09
C ALA A 111 -11.52 1.19 4.77
N GLY A 112 -11.12 0.30 5.69
CA GLY A 112 -12.05 -0.48 6.51
C GLY A 112 -12.92 0.40 7.43
N SER A 113 -12.34 1.42 8.07
CA SER A 113 -13.07 2.37 8.92
C SER A 113 -14.10 3.18 8.13
N LEU A 114 -13.78 3.49 6.87
CA LEU A 114 -14.64 4.18 5.91
C LEU A 114 -15.66 3.24 5.24
N LYS A 115 -15.65 1.95 5.59
CA LYS A 115 -16.50 0.90 4.99
C LYS A 115 -16.40 0.84 3.46
N LEU A 116 -15.22 1.13 2.93
CA LEU A 116 -14.94 0.98 1.50
C LEU A 116 -14.85 -0.51 1.18
N ALA A 117 -15.44 -0.92 0.05
CA ALA A 117 -15.29 -2.28 -0.44
C ALA A 117 -13.85 -2.45 -0.95
N VAL A 118 -12.96 -3.04 -0.14
CA VAL A 118 -11.58 -3.28 -0.54
C VAL A 118 -11.53 -4.60 -1.29
N TRP A 119 -11.00 -4.60 -2.52
CA TRP A 119 -10.84 -5.84 -3.28
C TRP A 119 -9.76 -6.72 -2.64
N PRO A 120 -10.04 -8.01 -2.34
CA PRO A 120 -8.99 -8.95 -1.95
C PRO A 120 -8.12 -9.23 -3.18
N GLY A 121 -6.92 -8.65 -3.20
CA GLY A 121 -5.87 -8.99 -4.16
C GLY A 121 -5.40 -10.43 -4.00
#